data_AF-A0A7C7X5H1-F1
#
_entry.id   AF-A0A7C7X5H1-F1
#
_cell.length_a   1.000
_cell.length_b   1.000
_cell.length_c   1.000
_cell.angle_alpha   90.00
_cell.angle_beta   90.00
_cell.angle_gamma   90.00
#
_symmetry.space_group_name_H-M   'P 1'
#
loop_
_entity.id
_entity.type
_entity.pdbx_description
1 polymer ?
#
loop_
_entity_poly.entity_id
_entity_poly.type
_entity_poly.pdbx_seq_one_letter_code
_entity_poly.pdbx_strand_id
1 'polypeptide(L)' 'MQQFSRSSPAVLRWSARQILRWNETCDDVTVLHIHGELDRVLPIRCVDPDEVVAGGGHIISMTQGHIVNEFLRKQIA' A
#
# COMPACT_ATOMS: atom_id res chain seq x y z
N MET A 1 3.69 7.60 -14.94
CA MET A 1 3.60 6.39 -14.09
C MET A 1 4.81 5.52 -14.41
N GLN A 2 5.97 5.82 -13.79
CA GLN A 2 7.24 5.16 -14.12
C GLN A 2 7.54 3.94 -13.22
N GLN A 3 6.78 3.76 -12.13
CA GLN A 3 7.07 2.73 -11.11
C GLN A 3 7.06 1.30 -11.64
N PHE A 4 6.28 0.99 -12.68
CA PHE A 4 6.22 -0.35 -13.28
C PHE A 4 6.74 -0.40 -14.73
N SER A 5 7.36 0.67 -15.22
CA SER A 5 7.80 0.74 -16.63
C SER A 5 8.85 -0.30 -17.00
N ARG A 6 9.54 -0.86 -16.00
CA ARG A 6 10.55 -1.92 -16.17
C ARG A 6 10.04 -3.31 -15.79
N SER A 7 8.81 -3.43 -15.29
CA SER A 7 8.23 -4.72 -14.93
C SER A 7 7.78 -5.48 -16.18
N SER A 8 7.96 -6.80 -16.19
CA SER A 8 7.37 -7.65 -17.23
C SER A 8 5.84 -7.51 -17.23
N PRO A 9 5.19 -7.32 -18.39
CA PRO A 9 3.73 -7.27 -18.47
C PRO A 9 3.05 -8.53 -17.91
N ALA A 10 3.70 -9.69 -18.04
CA ALA A 10 3.19 -10.94 -17.50
C ALA A 10 3.17 -10.93 -15.97
N VAL A 11 4.24 -10.42 -15.35
CA VAL A 11 4.33 -10.28 -13.89
C VAL A 11 3.29 -9.28 -13.40
N LEU A 12 3.19 -8.10 -14.03
CA LEU A 12 2.22 -7.08 -13.62
C LEU A 12 0.77 -7.60 -13.70
N ARG A 13 0.42 -8.29 -14.80
CA ARG A 13 -0.91 -8.88 -14.97
C ARG A 13 -1.19 -9.97 -13.93
N TRP A 14 -0.20 -10.82 -13.67
CA TRP A 14 -0.32 -11.87 -12.67
C TRP A 14 -0.49 -11.29 -11.26
N SER A 15 0.33 -10.32 -10.87
CA SER A 15 0.28 -9.66 -9.55
C SER A 15 -1.06 -8.96 -9.33
N ALA A 16 -1.53 -8.20 -10.32
CA ALA A 16 -2.84 -7.54 -10.23
C ALA A 16 -3.98 -8.56 -10.04
N ARG A 17 -3.91 -9.72 -10.72
CA ARG A 17 -4.90 -10.79 -10.54
C ARG A 17 -4.84 -11.40 -9.15
N GLN A 18 -3.65 -11.55 -8.55
CA GLN A 18 -3.52 -12.09 -7.19
C GLN A 18 -4.13 -11.13 -6.16
N ILE A 19 -3.83 -9.83 -6.26
CA ILE A 19 -4.38 -8.81 -5.35
C ILE A 19 -5.91 -8.80 -5.42
N LEU A 20 -6.49 -8.78 -6.62
CA LEU A 20 -7.95 -8.70 -6.81
C LEU A 20 -8.72 -9.98 -6.48
N ARG A 21 -8.04 -11.13 -6.45
CA ARG A 21 -8.65 -12.43 -6.17
C ARG A 21 -8.12 -13.04 -4.88
N TRP A 22 -7.45 -12.24 -4.06
CA TRP A 22 -6.97 -12.68 -2.78
C TRP A 22 -8.19 -13.10 -1.96
N ASN A 23 -8.25 -14.39 -1.61
CA ASN A 23 -9.30 -14.94 -0.78
C ASN A 23 -8.69 -15.13 0.60
N GLU A 24 -8.85 -14.11 1.43
CA GLU A 24 -8.33 -14.11 2.78
C GLU A 24 -9.13 -15.05 3.69
N THR A 25 -8.43 -16.00 4.30
CA THR A 25 -8.84 -16.57 5.58
C THR A 25 -8.31 -15.62 6.66
N CYS A 26 -9.04 -14.55 6.94
CA CYS A 26 -8.70 -13.69 8.05
C CYS A 26 -9.08 -14.40 9.35
N ASP A 27 -8.07 -14.74 10.15
CA ASP A 27 -8.23 -14.90 11.59
C ASP A 27 -8.66 -13.54 12.20
N ASP A 28 -9.23 -13.55 13.41
CA ASP A 28 -9.62 -12.33 14.16
C ASP A 28 -8.36 -11.53 14.56
N VAL A 29 -7.80 -10.77 13.62
CA VAL A 29 -6.64 -9.89 13.83
C VAL A 29 -6.99 -8.45 13.49
N THR A 30 -6.49 -7.51 14.30
CA THR A 30 -6.58 -6.09 13.99
C THR A 30 -5.67 -5.76 12.81
N VAL A 31 -6.24 -5.24 11.74
CA VAL A 31 -5.51 -4.72 10.58
C VAL A 31 -5.46 -3.21 10.67
N LEU A 32 -4.27 -2.64 10.46
CA LEU A 32 -4.03 -1.20 10.40
C LEU A 32 -3.44 -0.84 9.03
N HIS A 33 -3.98 0.20 8.40
CA HIS A 33 -3.68 0.59 7.03
C HIS A 33 -3.09 2.01 6.97
N ILE A 34 -1.84 2.12 6.53
CA ILE A 34 -1.20 3.39 6.13
C ILE A 34 -1.14 3.49 4.60
N HIS A 35 -1.49 4.65 4.04
CA HIS A 35 -1.60 4.84 2.59
C HIS A 35 -1.03 6.17 2.09
N GLY A 36 -0.52 6.20 0.86
CA GLY A 36 -0.04 7.42 0.21
C GLY A 36 -1.17 8.21 -0.46
N GLU A 37 -1.28 9.51 -0.15
CA GLU A 37 -2.30 10.40 -0.73
C GLU A 37 -2.32 10.41 -2.27
N LEU A 38 -1.13 10.39 -2.88
CA LEU A 38 -0.91 10.48 -4.32
C LEU A 38 -0.62 9.12 -4.97
N ASP A 39 -0.99 8.01 -4.32
CA ASP A 39 -0.89 6.69 -4.92
C ASP A 39 -1.76 6.60 -6.19
N ARG A 40 -1.10 6.38 -7.34
CA ARG A 40 -1.76 6.24 -8.65
C ARG A 40 -2.01 4.80 -9.04
N VAL A 41 -1.45 3.84 -8.31
CA VAL A 41 -1.57 2.41 -8.53
C VAL A 41 -2.79 1.87 -7.79
N LEU A 42 -2.92 2.25 -6.52
CA LEU A 42 -4.06 1.98 -5.66
C LEU A 42 -4.64 3.34 -5.19
N PRO A 43 -5.55 3.95 -5.98
CA PRO A 43 -6.03 5.29 -5.69
C PRO A 43 -6.69 5.40 -4.31
N ILE A 44 -6.36 6.44 -3.56
CA ILE A 44 -6.85 6.64 -2.18
C ILE A 44 -8.39 6.63 -2.07
N ARG A 45 -9.10 7.09 -3.10
CA ARG A 45 -10.59 7.04 -3.16
C ARG A 45 -11.20 5.63 -3.14
N CYS A 46 -10.38 4.60 -3.29
CA CYS A 46 -10.79 3.20 -3.32
C CYS A 46 -10.49 2.45 -2.02
N VAL A 47 -9.98 3.14 -0.99
CA VAL A 47 -9.55 2.57 0.29
C VAL A 47 -9.94 3.51 1.44
N ASP A 48 -9.89 3.00 2.67
CA ASP A 48 -10.17 3.76 3.90
C ASP A 48 -9.02 3.53 4.91
N PRO A 49 -7.91 4.29 4.79
CA PRO A 49 -6.72 4.07 5.60
C PRO A 49 -6.81 4.75 6.97
N ASP A 50 -6.21 4.13 7.99
CA ASP A 50 -6.05 4.70 9.33
C ASP A 50 -5.08 5.89 9.36
N GLU A 51 -4.10 5.91 8.45
CA GLU A 51 -3.11 6.99 8.32
C GLU A 51 -2.86 7.34 6.84
N VAL A 52 -2.87 8.63 6.52
CA VAL A 52 -2.58 9.13 5.17
C VAL A 52 -1.26 9.87 5.17
N VAL A 53 -0.32 9.40 4.34
CA VAL A 53 0.94 10.07 4.08
C VAL A 53 0.72 11.16 3.03
N ALA A 54 0.59 12.41 3.49
CA ALA A 54 0.44 13.59 2.63
C ALA A 54 1.57 13.68 1.58
N GLY A 55 1.21 13.90 0.31
CA GLY A 55 2.14 13.88 -0.82
C GLY A 55 2.77 12.51 -1.14
N GLY A 56 2.47 11.45 -0.38
CA GLY A 56 3.04 10.11 -0.55
C GLY A 56 2.49 9.40 -1.79
N GLY A 57 3.36 8.77 -2.59
CA GLY A 57 2.96 7.92 -3.72
C GLY A 57 2.79 6.45 -3.33
N HIS A 58 2.83 5.53 -4.29
CA HIS A 58 2.65 4.09 -4.01
C HIS A 58 3.71 3.48 -3.08
N ILE A 59 4.97 3.91 -3.17
CA ILE A 59 6.11 3.27 -2.49
C ILE A 59 6.50 4.07 -1.24
N ILE A 60 5.52 4.40 -0.39
CA ILE A 60 5.74 5.21 0.83
C ILE A 60 6.74 4.59 1.81
N SER A 61 6.89 3.27 1.82
CA SER A 61 7.88 2.58 2.65
C SER A 61 9.33 2.96 2.31
N MET A 62 9.60 3.29 1.04
CA MET A 62 10.94 3.70 0.59
C MET A 62 11.11 5.21 0.56
N THR A 63 10.07 5.94 0.13
CA THR A 63 10.18 7.41 -0.05
C THR A 63 9.92 8.18 1.24
N GLN A 64 9.07 7.66 2.13
CA GLN A 64 8.61 8.28 3.36
C GLN A 64 8.82 7.35 4.57
N GLY A 65 9.92 6.59 4.56
CA GLY A 65 10.18 5.55 5.57
C GLY A 65 10.18 6.04 7.02
N HIS A 66 10.48 7.32 7.26
CA HIS A 66 10.37 7.92 8.60
C HIS A 66 8.92 7.98 9.10
N ILE A 67 7.96 8.37 8.26
CA ILE A 67 6.53 8.42 8.59
C ILE A 67 5.99 7.01 8.81
N VAL A 68 6.36 6.06 7.94
CA VAL A 68 5.98 4.66 8.09
C VAL A 68 6.50 4.08 9.40
N ASN A 69 7.77 4.35 9.75
CA ASN A 69 8.34 3.89 11.01
C ASN A 69 7.69 4.55 12.24
N GLU A 70 7.29 5.82 12.15
CA GLU A 70 6.55 6.49 13.22
C GLU A 70 5.17 5.84 13.42
N PHE A 71 4.44 5.60 12.33
CA PHE A 71 3.16 4.90 12.37
C PHE A 71 3.30 3.53 13.05
N LEU A 72 4.28 2.71 12.66
CA LEU A 72 4.52 1.41 13.28
C LEU A 72 4.82 1.51 14.77
N ARG A 73 5.65 2.47 15.19
CA ARG A 73 5.98 2.66 16.61
C ARG A 73 4.76 3.00 17.47
N LYS A 74 3.75 3.69 16.92
CA LYS A 74 2.52 4.02 17.65
C LYS A 74 1.66 2.79 17.97
N GLN A 75 1.86 1.68 17.26
CA GLN A 75 0.99 0.48 17.35
C GLN A 75 1.64 -0.68 18.10
N ILE A 76 2.97 -0.67 18.25
CA ILE A 76 3.75 -1.73 18.88
C ILE A 76 4.20 -1.33 20.30
N ALA A 77 3.98 -0.06 20.68
CA ALA A 77 4.33 0.48 21.99
C ALA A 77 3.35 0.06 23.09
#